data_AF-A0A933X835-F1
#
_entry.id   AF-A0A933X835-F1
#
_cell.length_a   1.000
_cell.length_b   1.000
_cell.length_c   1.000
_cell.angle_alpha   90.00
_cell.angle_beta   90.00
_cell.angle_gamma   90.00
#
_symmetry.space_group_name_H-M   'P 1'
#
loop_
_entity.id
_entity.type
_entity.pdbx_description
1 polymer ?
#
loop_
_entity_poly.entity_id
_entity_poly.type
_entity_poly.pdbx_seq_one_letter_code
_entity_poly.pdbx_strand_id
1 'polypeptide(L)'
;MNARKTPLLRALVLVALAINTAAVESEPPASPEVTAAMKPYLDSYKLAGVIGLIADKSGKVHYKNLLGYADVEAKKPISEDNVFWIASMTKMFAGASIMMLADRNDVLAQ
;
A
#
# COMPACT_ATOMS: atom_id res chain seq x y z
N MET A 1 -10.10 30.81 48.59
CA MET A 1 -10.99 30.13 47.63
C MET A 1 -10.28 30.00 46.27
N ASN A 2 -9.28 29.12 46.09
CA ASN A 2 -8.54 29.00 44.82
C ASN A 2 -7.91 27.60 44.56
N ALA A 3 -8.40 26.53 45.21
CA ALA A 3 -7.72 25.22 45.20
C ALA A 3 -8.39 24.11 44.36
N ARG A 4 -9.46 24.37 43.61
CA ARG A 4 -10.26 23.30 42.94
C ARG A 4 -10.16 23.23 41.41
N LYS A 5 -9.52 24.19 40.73
CA LYS A 5 -9.49 24.24 39.24
C LYS A 5 -8.15 23.78 38.63
N THR A 6 -7.09 23.69 39.42
CA THR A 6 -5.74 23.27 39.00
C THR A 6 -5.56 21.78 38.65
N PRO A 7 -6.26 20.79 39.25
CA PRO A 7 -6.06 19.40 38.86
C PRO A 7 -6.78 19.06 37.55
N LEU A 8 -7.92 19.72 37.26
CA LEU A 8 -8.63 19.55 35.99
C LEU A 8 -7.83 20.07 34.79
N LEU A 9 -7.19 21.24 34.92
CA LEU A 9 -6.34 21.77 33.85
C LEU A 9 -5.13 20.87 33.56
N ARG A 10 -4.51 20.30 34.60
CA ARG A 10 -3.38 19.37 34.44
C ARG A 10 -3.78 18.05 33.81
N ALA A 11 -4.94 17.50 34.19
CA ALA A 11 -5.49 16.29 33.57
C ALA A 11 -5.84 16.53 32.09
N LEU A 12 -6.38 17.71 31.76
CA LEU A 12 -6.70 18.08 30.38
C LEU A 12 -5.45 18.23 29.50
N VAL A 13 -4.37 18.80 30.06
CA VAL A 13 -3.07 18.91 29.37
C VAL A 13 -2.41 17.54 29.17
N LEU A 14 -2.50 16.63 30.15
CA LEU A 14 -1.98 15.26 30.03
C LEU A 14 -2.77 14.42 29.01
N VAL A 15 -4.09 14.58 28.95
CA VAL A 15 -4.92 13.93 27.93
C VAL A 15 -4.59 14.50 26.54
N ALA A 16 -4.45 15.81 26.39
CA ALA A 16 -4.09 16.45 25.12
C ALA A 16 -2.70 16.03 24.60
N LEU A 17 -1.75 15.74 25.50
CA LEU A 17 -0.42 15.27 25.13
C LEU A 17 -0.40 13.79 24.70
N ALA A 18 -1.30 12.97 25.25
CA ALA A 18 -1.42 11.54 24.91
C ALA A 18 -2.07 11.28 23.54
N ILE A 19 -2.87 12.22 23.01
CA ILE A 19 -3.53 12.05 21.70
C ILE A 19 -2.55 12.21 20.53
N ASN A 20 -1.43 12.90 20.72
CA ASN A 20 -0.42 13.12 19.67
C ASN A 20 0.55 11.94 19.48
N THR A 21 0.45 10.87 20.27
CA THR A 21 1.35 9.70 20.17
C THR A 21 0.67 8.48 19.57
N ALA A 22 -0.53 8.62 19.01
CA ALA A 22 -1.02 7.61 18.08
C ALA A 22 -0.18 7.76 16.80
N ALA A 23 0.76 6.84 16.59
CA ALA A 23 1.50 6.73 15.35
C ALA A 23 0.48 6.59 14.21
N VAL A 24 0.17 7.71 13.56
CA VAL A 24 -0.50 7.71 12.27
C VAL A 24 0.44 6.96 11.36
N GLU A 25 0.12 5.71 11.02
CA GLU A 25 0.73 5.06 9.87
C GLU A 25 0.32 5.90 8.66
N SER A 26 1.20 6.81 8.27
CA SER A 26 1.02 7.62 7.08
C SER A 26 0.90 6.68 5.89
N GLU A 27 -0.08 6.95 5.02
CA GLU A 27 -0.21 6.24 3.76
C GLU A 27 1.16 6.20 3.03
N PRO A 28 1.55 5.05 2.46
CA PRO A 28 2.87 4.92 1.85
C PRO A 28 3.10 6.02 0.81
N PRO A 29 4.25 6.71 0.85
CA PRO A 29 4.47 7.85 -0.01
C PRO A 29 4.47 7.42 -1.47
N ALA A 30 3.71 8.16 -2.29
CA ALA A 30 3.92 8.17 -3.72
C ALA A 30 5.22 8.95 -4.04
N SER A 31 5.92 8.57 -5.10
CA SER A 31 7.11 9.30 -5.58
C SER A 31 6.73 10.27 -6.71
N PRO A 32 6.96 11.58 -6.54
CA PRO A 32 6.86 12.56 -7.62
C PRO A 32 7.82 12.25 -8.77
N GLU A 33 9.01 11.71 -8.48
CA GLU A 33 10.03 11.36 -9.47
C GLU A 33 9.54 10.22 -10.38
N VAL A 34 8.97 9.17 -9.80
CA VAL A 34 8.37 8.07 -10.59
C VAL A 34 7.16 8.56 -11.37
N THR A 35 6.33 9.42 -10.77
CA THR A 35 5.21 10.06 -11.48
C THR A 35 5.69 10.83 -12.70
N ALA A 36 6.72 11.67 -12.53
CA ALA A 36 7.31 12.45 -13.61
C ALA A 36 7.92 11.55 -14.70
N ALA A 37 8.58 10.45 -14.31
CA ALA A 37 9.15 9.50 -15.25
C ALA A 37 8.08 8.75 -16.07
N MET A 38 6.92 8.43 -15.46
CA MET A 38 5.84 7.71 -16.12
C MET A 38 4.92 8.61 -16.95
N LYS A 39 4.82 9.90 -16.58
CA LYS A 39 3.94 10.89 -17.22
C LYS A 39 4.04 10.92 -18.76
N PRO A 40 5.21 10.92 -19.41
CA PRO A 40 5.29 10.92 -20.87
C PRO A 40 4.62 9.71 -21.53
N TYR A 41 4.63 8.55 -20.89
CA TYR A 41 4.02 7.32 -21.42
C TYR A 41 2.50 7.32 -21.26
N LEU A 42 2.00 7.92 -20.18
CA LEU A 42 0.57 8.13 -19.94
C LEU A 42 0.02 9.19 -20.92
N ASP A 43 0.70 10.33 -21.03
CA ASP A 43 0.29 11.45 -21.90
C ASP A 43 0.31 11.06 -23.40
N SER A 44 1.25 10.21 -23.81
CA SER A 44 1.35 9.71 -25.18
C SER A 44 0.48 8.47 -25.46
N TYR A 45 -0.39 8.08 -24.52
CA TYR A 45 -1.27 6.91 -24.62
C TYR A 45 -0.54 5.58 -24.87
N LYS A 46 0.74 5.49 -24.50
CA LYS A 46 1.52 4.24 -24.55
C LYS A 46 1.19 3.33 -23.37
N LEU A 47 0.74 3.91 -22.26
CA LEU A 47 0.27 3.19 -21.07
C LEU A 47 -1.09 3.75 -20.67
N ALA A 48 -2.06 2.87 -20.43
CA ALA A 48 -3.36 3.25 -19.84
C ALA A 48 -3.23 3.62 -18.35
N GLY A 49 -2.29 2.97 -17.66
CA GLY A 49 -1.98 3.20 -16.26
C GLY A 49 -0.78 2.38 -15.79
N VAL A 50 -0.28 2.70 -14.60
CA VAL A 50 0.88 2.05 -13.97
C VAL A 50 0.64 1.95 -12.46
N ILE A 51 0.96 0.78 -11.90
CA ILE A 51 0.95 0.53 -10.46
C ILE A 51 2.37 0.19 -10.02
N GLY A 52 2.86 0.87 -8.98
CA GLY A 52 4.15 0.57 -8.35
C GLY A 52 3.95 0.35 -6.86
N LEU A 53 4.56 -0.72 -6.31
CA LEU A 53 4.48 -1.08 -4.91
C LEU A 53 5.84 -1.61 -4.43
N ILE A 54 6.31 -1.15 -3.27
CA ILE A 54 7.49 -1.73 -2.59
C ILE A 54 7.09 -1.98 -1.14
N ALA A 55 7.29 -3.22 -0.69
CA ALA A 55 7.01 -3.65 0.67
C ALA A 55 8.20 -4.43 1.25
N ASP A 56 8.34 -4.41 2.58
CA ASP A 56 9.33 -5.23 3.28
C ASP A 56 8.79 -6.61 3.67
N LYS A 57 9.64 -7.42 4.32
CA LYS A 57 9.30 -8.78 4.75
C LYS A 57 8.16 -8.84 5.78
N SER A 58 7.91 -7.77 6.52
CA SER A 58 6.78 -7.68 7.47
C SER A 58 5.46 -7.35 6.77
N GLY A 59 5.50 -7.05 5.47
CA GLY A 59 4.34 -6.61 4.69
C GLY A 59 4.11 -5.10 4.76
N LYS A 60 4.96 -4.35 5.48
CA LYS A 60 4.86 -2.89 5.51
C LYS A 60 5.17 -2.31 4.14
N VAL A 61 4.24 -1.56 3.58
CA VAL A 61 4.40 -0.86 2.31
C VAL A 61 5.18 0.44 2.54
N HIS A 62 6.28 0.60 1.83
CA HIS A 62 7.15 1.79 1.90
C HIS A 62 6.95 2.75 0.72
N TYR A 63 6.30 2.28 -0.35
CA TYR A 63 6.05 3.06 -1.55
C TYR A 63 4.85 2.51 -2.31
N LYS A 64 4.00 3.41 -2.81
CA LYS A 64 2.81 3.09 -3.60
C LYS A 64 2.49 4.22 -4.60
N ASN A 65 2.47 3.90 -5.90
CA ASN A 65 1.97 4.78 -6.95
C ASN A 65 0.84 4.09 -7.71
N LEU A 66 -0.27 4.80 -7.89
CA LEU A 66 -1.43 4.39 -8.70
C LEU A 66 -1.65 5.50 -9.72
N LEU A 67 -1.30 5.26 -10.99
CA LEU A 67 -1.32 6.28 -12.05
C LEU A 67 -2.20 5.83 -13.22
N GLY A 68 -2.99 6.74 -13.78
CA GLY A 68 -3.81 6.48 -14.96
C GLY A 68 -5.17 5.85 -14.63
N TYR A 69 -5.69 5.05 -15.57
CA TYR A 69 -7.06 4.56 -15.55
C TYR A 69 -7.12 3.03 -15.46
N ALA A 70 -8.04 2.53 -14.64
CA ALA A 70 -8.44 1.13 -14.64
C ALA A 70 -9.36 0.81 -15.83
N ASP A 71 -10.10 1.81 -16.30
CA ASP A 71 -10.92 1.77 -17.51
C ASP A 71 -10.77 3.10 -18.25
N VAL A 72 -10.18 3.07 -19.43
CA VAL A 72 -9.88 4.26 -20.24
C VAL A 72 -11.17 4.87 -20.82
N GLU A 73 -12.13 4.04 -21.24
CA GLU A 73 -13.37 4.49 -21.87
C GLU A 73 -14.28 5.15 -20.84
N ALA A 74 -14.44 4.50 -19.69
CA ALA A 74 -15.21 5.05 -18.57
C ALA A 74 -14.45 6.15 -17.80
N LYS A 75 -13.18 6.41 -18.15
CA LYS A 75 -12.26 7.30 -17.42
C LYS A 75 -12.20 6.99 -15.92
N LYS A 76 -12.28 5.70 -15.58
CA LYS A 76 -12.24 5.24 -14.18
C LYS A 76 -10.78 5.25 -13.71
N PRO A 77 -10.40 6.08 -12.72
CA PRO A 77 -9.03 6.09 -12.21
C PRO A 77 -8.68 4.75 -11.55
N ILE A 78 -7.40 4.41 -11.54
CA ILE A 78 -6.91 3.25 -10.77
C ILE A 78 -7.12 3.50 -9.26
N SER A 79 -7.59 2.47 -8.57
CA SER A 79 -7.73 2.37 -7.12
C SER A 79 -7.24 1.00 -6.65
N GLU A 80 -6.97 0.86 -5.35
CA GLU A 80 -6.43 -0.37 -4.76
C GLU A 80 -7.35 -1.58 -4.90
N ASP A 81 -8.66 -1.35 -4.95
CA ASP A 81 -9.66 -2.42 -5.08
C ASP A 81 -9.86 -2.90 -6.53
N ASN A 82 -9.11 -2.36 -7.49
CA ASN A 82 -9.23 -2.78 -8.89
C ASN A 82 -8.49 -4.10 -9.14
N VAL A 83 -9.19 -5.05 -9.77
CA VAL A 83 -8.62 -6.34 -10.17
C VAL A 83 -8.13 -6.26 -11.61
N PHE A 84 -6.85 -6.57 -11.81
CA PHE A 84 -6.23 -6.61 -13.13
C PHE A 84 -5.91 -8.04 -13.54
N TRP A 85 -6.02 -8.32 -14.83
CA TRP A 85 -5.60 -9.61 -15.37
C TRP A 85 -4.06 -9.67 -15.45
N ILE A 86 -3.45 -10.49 -14.58
CA ILE A 86 -1.98 -10.59 -14.47
C ILE A 86 -1.34 -11.67 -15.36
N ALA A 87 -2.15 -12.42 -16.13
CA ALA A 87 -1.73 -13.47 -17.04
C ALA A 87 -0.65 -14.41 -16.45
N SER A 88 0.48 -14.58 -17.14
CA SER A 88 1.55 -15.52 -16.75
C SER A 88 2.22 -15.21 -15.41
N MET A 89 2.05 -14.02 -14.82
CA MET A 89 2.52 -13.76 -13.44
C MET A 89 1.87 -14.71 -12.42
N THR A 90 0.70 -15.28 -12.74
CA THR A 90 0.05 -16.34 -11.95
C THR A 90 0.98 -17.54 -11.68
N LYS A 91 1.93 -17.82 -12.58
CA LYS A 91 2.87 -18.95 -12.43
C LYS A 91 3.77 -18.82 -11.21
N MET A 92 4.08 -17.60 -10.75
CA MET A 92 4.87 -17.40 -9.53
C MET A 92 4.15 -17.96 -8.30
N PHE A 93 2.84 -17.75 -8.20
CA PHE A 93 2.01 -18.29 -7.12
C PHE A 93 1.82 -19.80 -7.22
N ALA A 94 1.60 -20.31 -8.43
CA ALA A 94 1.51 -21.75 -8.67
C ALA A 94 2.82 -22.46 -8.28
N GLY A 95 3.98 -21.92 -8.69
CA GLY A 95 5.30 -22.43 -8.32
C GLY A 95 5.52 -22.42 -6.81
N ALA A 96 5.21 -21.31 -6.12
CA ALA A 96 5.29 -21.23 -4.67
C ALA A 96 4.41 -22.28 -3.98
N SER A 97 3.18 -22.48 -4.46
CA SER A 97 2.26 -23.49 -3.93
C SER A 97 2.80 -24.91 -4.08
N ILE A 98 3.43 -25.22 -5.22
CA ILE A 98 4.07 -26.51 -5.46
C ILE A 98 5.28 -26.69 -4.52
N MET A 99 6.10 -25.67 -4.32
CA MET A 99 7.23 -25.74 -3.38
C MET A 99 6.79 -25.95 -1.94
N MET A 100 5.69 -25.31 -1.51
CA MET A 100 5.11 -25.57 -0.19
C MET A 100 4.62 -27.02 -0.02
N LEU A 101 4.20 -27.70 -1.09
CA LEU A 101 3.85 -29.12 -1.05
C LEU A 101 5.10 -30.00 -1.05
N ALA A 102 6.13 -29.62 -1.81
CA ALA A 102 7.41 -30.33 -1.86
C ALA A 102 8.11 -30.30 -0.48
N ASP A 103 8.14 -29.15 0.19
CA ASP A 103 8.70 -28.99 1.54
C ASP A 103 8.00 -29.86 2.59
N ARG A 104 6.70 -30.15 2.37
CA ARG A 104 5.90 -31.05 3.21
C ARG A 104 6.01 -32.52 2.83
N ASN A 105 6.73 -32.84 1.76
CA ASN A 105 6.83 -34.17 1.17
C ASN A 105 5.47 -34.73 0.67
N ASP A 106 4.53 -33.85 0.30
CA ASP A 106 3.19 -34.23 -0.19
C ASP A 106 3.22 -34.62 -1.69
N VAL A 107 4.25 -34.20 -2.42
CA VAL A 107 4.37 -34.36 -3.89
C VAL A 107 5.67 -35.02 -4.35
N LEU A 108 6.61 -35.26 -3.43
CA LEU A 108 7.84 -36.00 -3.69
C LEU A 108 7.72 -37.38 -3.06
N ALA A 109 7.75 -38.43 -3.88
CA ALA A 109 7.95 -39.79 -3.40
C ALA A 109 9.43 -39.93 -3.01
N GLN A 110 9.68 -40.34 -1.77
CA GLN A 110 11.02 -40.76 -1.34
C GLN A 110 11.32 -42.16 -1.88
#